data_AF-A0LA44-F1
#
_entry.id   AF-A0LA44-F1
#
_cell.length_a   1.000
_cell.length_b   1.000
_cell.length_c   1.000
_cell.angle_alpha   90.00
_cell.angle_beta   90.00
_cell.angle_gamma   90.00
#
_symmetry.space_group_name_H-M   'P 1'
#
loop_
_entity.id
_entity.type
_entity.pdbx_description
1 polymer ?
#
loop_
_entity_poly.entity_id
_entity_poly.type
_entity_poly.pdbx_seq_one_letter_code
_entity_poly.pdbx_strand_id
1 'polypeptide(L)'
;METTEEKKRIGLVGGGAEGKELLRMLAQSSRVEVVYVADSNANSPTMTAAKKLGIKTLSKLEAAVKNVEADYIIVVDSSEEVMSRVHASKHSGEVVSSHIALLFNQIVGDQSGETNQQLFDDLTEVRQEIDRNTRDVSKTLHGIEKISNELEVLAINAGIQASRAGEFGKGFAVVAGEVKSTARVARDLAGDIDRVISEISSMSDKIEQSLRKVQ
;
A
#
# COMPACT_ATOMS: atom_id res chain seq x y z
N MET A 1 14.68 16.06 15.27
CA MET A 1 14.77 17.34 14.53
C MET A 1 14.77 16.97 13.06
N GLU A 2 13.61 17.00 12.42
CA GLU A 2 13.52 16.85 10.96
C GLU A 2 14.15 18.09 10.34
N THR A 3 15.27 17.91 9.63
CA THR A 3 15.75 18.92 8.70
C THR A 3 14.68 19.05 7.61
N THR A 4 13.89 20.12 7.66
CA THR A 4 13.02 20.48 6.55
C THR A 4 13.94 20.81 5.38
N GLU A 5 14.20 19.83 4.51
CA GLU A 5 14.91 20.08 3.25
C GLU A 5 14.15 21.18 2.50
N GLU A 6 14.83 22.28 2.23
CA GLU A 6 14.28 23.40 1.49
C GLU A 6 13.83 22.90 0.10
N LYS A 7 12.55 23.11 -0.23
CA LYS A 7 11.98 22.63 -1.48
C LYS A 7 12.72 23.24 -2.66
N LYS A 8 13.07 22.43 -3.65
CA LYS A 8 13.68 22.93 -4.89
C LYS A 8 12.65 23.66 -5.73
N ARG A 9 12.96 24.90 -6.10
CA ARG A 9 12.10 25.80 -6.87
C ARG A 9 12.31 25.55 -8.35
N ILE A 10 11.26 25.16 -9.06
CA ILE A 10 11.30 24.76 -10.46
C ILE A 10 10.48 25.73 -11.31
N GLY A 11 11.09 26.27 -12.35
CA GLY A 11 10.40 26.97 -13.44
C GLY A 11 10.16 26.02 -14.60
N LEU A 12 8.92 25.93 -15.10
CA LEU A 12 8.63 25.21 -16.33
C LEU A 12 8.56 26.19 -17.51
N VAL A 13 9.23 25.85 -18.61
CA VAL A 13 9.25 26.66 -19.83
C VAL A 13 8.82 25.80 -21.02
N GLY A 14 7.78 26.25 -21.72
CA GLY A 14 7.21 25.60 -22.88
C GLY A 14 6.42 24.34 -22.53
N GLY A 15 6.00 23.64 -23.58
CA GLY A 15 5.36 22.33 -23.48
C GLY A 15 3.85 22.36 -23.74
N GLY A 16 3.44 21.57 -24.73
CA GLY A 16 2.05 21.26 -25.03
C GLY A 16 1.46 20.23 -24.05
N ALA A 17 1.10 19.05 -24.55
CA ALA A 17 0.57 17.97 -23.71
C ALA A 17 1.62 17.36 -22.76
N GLU A 18 2.88 17.31 -23.18
CA GLU A 18 4.00 16.75 -22.41
C GLU A 18 4.34 17.58 -21.17
N GLY A 19 4.33 18.92 -21.30
CA GLY A 19 4.59 19.82 -20.16
C GLY A 19 3.52 19.74 -19.09
N LYS A 20 2.27 19.46 -19.49
CA LYS A 20 1.15 19.25 -18.56
C LYS A 20 1.37 18.00 -17.70
N GLU A 21 1.94 16.94 -18.27
CA GLU A 21 2.17 15.70 -17.51
C GLU A 21 3.33 15.87 -16.53
N LEU A 22 4.43 16.48 -16.98
CA LEU A 22 5.54 16.83 -16.11
C LEU A 22 5.10 17.77 -14.96
N LEU A 23 4.28 18.76 -15.27
CA LEU A 23 3.73 19.68 -14.27
C LEU A 23 2.92 18.95 -13.19
N ARG A 24 2.09 17.98 -13.58
CA ARG A 24 1.31 17.18 -12.62
C ARG A 24 2.20 16.38 -11.70
N MET A 25 3.21 15.72 -12.26
CA MET A 25 4.15 14.93 -11.48
C MET A 25 4.90 15.80 -10.46
N LEU A 26 5.41 16.95 -10.91
CA LEU A 26 6.15 17.88 -10.04
C LEU A 26 5.24 18.48 -8.96
N ALA A 27 3.98 18.80 -9.29
CA ALA A 27 3.01 19.33 -8.33
C ALA A 27 2.60 18.33 -7.24
N GLN A 28 2.75 17.02 -7.48
CA GLN A 28 2.47 15.98 -6.49
C GLN A 28 3.65 15.72 -5.54
N SER A 29 4.85 16.17 -5.89
CA SER A 29 6.04 15.94 -5.08
C SER A 29 6.15 16.93 -3.92
N SER A 30 6.40 16.42 -2.72
CA SER A 30 6.59 17.24 -1.52
C SER A 30 7.96 17.93 -1.46
N ARG A 31 8.92 17.51 -2.29
CA ARG A 31 10.32 17.97 -2.30
C ARG A 31 10.60 19.12 -3.28
N VAL A 32 9.64 19.40 -4.18
CA VAL A 32 9.78 20.44 -5.21
C VAL A 32 8.61 21.40 -5.17
N GLU A 33 8.83 22.60 -5.68
CA GLU A 33 7.81 23.62 -5.83
C GLU A 33 7.88 24.21 -7.24
N VAL A 34 6.80 24.08 -8.02
CA VAL A 34 6.74 24.72 -9.33
C VAL A 34 6.33 26.18 -9.15
N VAL A 35 7.29 27.09 -9.30
CA VAL A 35 7.11 28.52 -9.01
C VAL A 35 6.50 29.30 -10.18
N TYR A 36 6.70 28.84 -11.41
CA TYR A 36 6.05 29.40 -12.58
C TYR A 36 5.98 28.40 -13.74
N VAL A 37 5.06 28.68 -14.66
CA VAL A 37 4.99 28.09 -16.00
C VAL A 37 5.00 29.20 -17.04
N ALA A 38 5.88 29.10 -18.03
CA ALA A 38 5.99 30.08 -19.10
C ALA A 38 5.82 29.44 -20.47
N ASP A 39 4.94 29.99 -21.31
CA ASP A 39 4.69 29.46 -22.65
C ASP A 39 4.27 30.61 -23.56
N SER A 40 4.74 30.60 -24.81
CA SER A 40 4.34 31.61 -25.80
C SER A 40 2.84 31.51 -26.13
N ASN A 41 2.25 30.32 -26.00
CA ASN A 41 0.83 30.06 -26.14
C ASN A 41 0.12 30.05 -24.77
N ALA A 42 -0.59 31.14 -24.46
CA ALA A 42 -1.33 31.30 -23.20
C ALA A 42 -2.46 30.27 -22.96
N ASN A 43 -2.86 29.55 -24.02
CA ASN A 43 -3.89 28.52 -24.01
C ASN A 43 -3.30 27.11 -24.16
N SER A 44 -1.98 26.93 -24.03
CA SER A 44 -1.38 25.60 -24.07
C SER A 44 -1.93 24.71 -22.95
N PRO A 45 -1.91 23.37 -23.12
CA PRO A 45 -2.36 22.44 -22.08
C PRO A 45 -1.63 22.64 -20.74
N THR A 46 -0.32 22.94 -20.78
CA THR A 46 0.49 23.22 -19.59
C THR A 46 0.07 24.52 -18.91
N MET A 47 -0.13 25.61 -19.65
CA MET A 47 -0.61 26.89 -19.10
C MET A 47 -2.00 26.77 -18.46
N THR A 48 -2.88 26.00 -19.10
CA THR A 48 -4.23 25.76 -18.57
C THR A 48 -4.18 24.93 -17.28
N ALA A 49 -3.32 23.91 -17.22
CA ALA A 49 -3.12 23.10 -16.02
C ALA A 49 -2.50 23.91 -14.88
N ALA A 50 -1.51 24.74 -15.16
CA ALA A 50 -0.87 25.62 -14.20
C ALA A 50 -1.86 26.60 -13.57
N LYS A 51 -2.73 27.23 -14.36
CA LYS A 51 -3.81 28.10 -13.86
C LYS A 51 -4.75 27.37 -12.90
N LYS A 52 -5.14 26.12 -13.21
CA LYS A 52 -6.00 25.30 -12.34
C LYS A 52 -5.34 24.97 -11.01
N LEU A 53 -4.02 24.83 -10.99
CA LEU A 53 -3.22 24.55 -9.80
C LEU A 53 -2.82 25.82 -9.03
N GLY A 54 -3.22 27.01 -9.49
CA GLY A 54 -2.85 28.30 -8.86
C GLY A 54 -1.40 28.71 -9.09
N ILE A 55 -0.70 28.09 -10.05
CA ILE A 55 0.70 28.37 -10.35
C ILE A 55 0.80 29.60 -11.26
N LYS A 56 1.80 30.45 -11.03
CA LYS A 56 2.03 31.68 -11.80
C LYS A 56 2.29 31.34 -13.28
N THR A 57 1.45 31.84 -14.19
CA THR A 57 1.62 31.63 -15.64
C THR A 57 2.10 32.88 -16.37
N LEU A 58 3.06 32.74 -17.27
CA LEU A 58 3.70 33.86 -17.95
C LEU A 58 3.73 33.62 -19.47
N SER A 59 3.18 34.54 -20.26
CA SER A 59 3.18 34.41 -21.73
C SER A 59 4.48 34.86 -22.41
N LYS A 60 5.36 35.52 -21.65
CA LYS A 60 6.66 36.04 -22.12
C LYS A 60 7.79 35.32 -21.39
N LEU A 61 8.63 34.64 -22.16
CA LEU A 61 9.75 33.84 -21.65
C LEU A 61 10.74 34.68 -20.84
N GLU A 62 11.12 35.85 -21.36
CA GLU A 62 12.10 36.74 -20.72
C GLU A 62 11.62 37.24 -19.36
N ALA A 63 10.32 37.51 -19.26
CA ALA A 63 9.69 37.94 -18.01
C ALA A 63 9.61 36.80 -16.98
N ALA A 64 9.55 35.55 -17.43
CA ALA A 64 9.55 34.38 -16.57
C ALA A 64 10.93 34.08 -16.01
N VAL A 65 11.93 34.08 -16.87
CA VAL A 65 13.30 33.71 -16.54
C VAL A 65 14.02 34.79 -15.71
N LYS A 66 13.66 36.08 -15.87
CA LYS A 66 14.30 37.19 -15.13
C LYS A 66 13.60 37.60 -13.83
N ASN A 67 12.27 37.49 -13.76
CA ASN A 67 11.51 38.08 -12.64
C ASN A 67 11.09 37.06 -11.59
N VAL A 68 11.38 35.77 -11.79
CA VAL A 68 11.05 34.72 -10.85
C VAL A 68 12.29 33.85 -10.67
N GLU A 69 12.84 33.85 -9.46
CA GLU A 69 13.96 32.97 -9.11
C GLU A 69 13.49 31.52 -9.07
N ALA A 70 14.21 30.66 -9.77
CA ALA A 70 14.07 29.21 -9.73
C ALA A 70 15.47 28.59 -9.66
N ASP A 71 15.60 27.50 -8.89
CA ASP A 71 16.83 26.73 -8.80
C ASP A 71 17.09 25.95 -10.10
N TYR A 72 16.01 25.44 -10.70
CA TYR A 72 16.03 24.70 -11.96
C TYR A 72 14.99 25.26 -12.92
N ILE A 73 15.36 25.37 -14.19
CA ILE A 73 14.44 25.71 -15.28
C ILE A 73 14.33 24.50 -16.20
N ILE A 74 13.16 23.87 -16.23
CA ILE A 74 12.90 22.74 -17.11
C ILE A 74 12.29 23.26 -18.40
N VAL A 75 13.03 23.13 -19.50
CA VAL A 75 12.55 23.46 -20.83
C VAL A 75 11.92 22.22 -21.44
N VAL A 76 10.62 22.31 -21.71
CA VAL A 76 9.81 21.24 -22.31
C VAL A 76 9.68 21.38 -23.81
N ASP A 77 10.03 22.53 -24.36
CA ASP A 77 10.08 22.76 -25.80
C ASP A 77 11.34 22.12 -26.42
N SER A 78 11.19 21.42 -27.54
CA SER A 78 12.30 20.84 -28.30
C SER A 78 12.99 21.83 -29.25
N SER A 79 12.49 23.07 -29.33
CA SER A 79 13.10 24.13 -30.13
C SER A 79 14.44 24.60 -29.55
N GLU A 80 15.52 24.45 -30.33
CA GLU A 80 16.85 25.00 -30.01
C GLU A 80 16.81 26.52 -29.78
N GLU A 81 15.83 27.22 -30.37
CA GLU A 81 15.63 28.66 -30.19
C GLU A 81 15.22 28.98 -28.74
N VAL A 82 14.32 28.18 -28.16
CA VAL A 82 13.84 28.38 -26.78
C VAL A 82 14.99 28.12 -25.80
N MET A 83 15.74 27.04 -26.00
CA MET A 83 16.93 26.73 -25.20
C MET A 83 17.97 27.87 -25.28
N SER A 84 18.27 28.34 -26.49
CA SER A 84 19.22 29.45 -26.69
C SER A 84 18.76 30.74 -26.01
N ARG A 85 17.45 31.04 -26.04
CA ARG A 85 16.86 32.22 -25.38
C ARG A 85 16.89 32.11 -23.85
N VAL A 86 16.65 30.92 -23.30
CA VAL A 86 16.78 30.68 -21.85
C VAL A 86 18.24 30.87 -21.44
N HIS A 87 19.21 30.24 -22.11
CA HIS A 87 20.64 30.43 -21.82
C HIS A 87 21.10 31.88 -21.97
N ALA A 88 20.64 32.59 -23.01
CA ALA A 88 20.97 34.00 -23.24
C ALA A 88 20.37 34.95 -22.19
N SER A 89 19.34 34.52 -21.44
CA SER A 89 18.64 35.34 -20.45
C SER A 89 19.45 35.59 -19.15
N LYS A 90 20.65 35.00 -19.00
CA LYS A 90 21.54 35.13 -17.83
C LYS A 90 20.82 34.86 -16.50
N HIS A 91 20.09 33.76 -16.41
CA HIS A 91 19.48 33.32 -15.15
C HIS A 91 20.51 32.64 -14.23
N SER A 92 20.17 32.52 -12.95
CA SER A 92 20.98 31.86 -11.91
C SER A 92 20.74 30.36 -11.78
N GLY A 93 19.57 29.86 -12.18
CA GLY A 93 19.22 28.44 -12.08
C GLY A 93 19.88 27.54 -13.13
N GLU A 94 19.84 26.23 -12.94
CA GLU A 94 20.33 25.25 -13.92
C GLU A 94 19.25 24.92 -14.96
N VAL A 95 19.58 24.97 -16.26
CA VAL A 95 18.63 24.61 -17.33
C VAL A 95 18.68 23.11 -17.54
N VAL A 96 17.52 22.46 -17.47
CA VAL A 96 17.36 21.02 -17.66
C VAL A 96 16.40 20.78 -18.82
N SER A 97 16.74 19.85 -19.73
CA SER A 97 15.82 19.40 -20.76
C SER A 97 14.76 18.46 -20.19
N SER A 98 13.50 18.64 -20.57
CA SER A 98 12.40 17.74 -20.17
C SER A 98 12.58 16.30 -20.64
N HIS A 99 13.32 16.07 -21.72
CA HIS A 99 13.44 14.74 -22.33
C HIS A 99 14.08 13.73 -21.36
N ILE A 100 15.09 14.17 -20.61
CA ILE A 100 15.74 13.34 -19.59
C ILE A 100 14.76 13.06 -18.43
N ALA A 101 14.01 14.08 -17.98
CA ALA A 101 13.02 13.91 -16.91
C ALA A 101 11.85 12.98 -17.30
N LEU A 102 11.39 13.05 -18.55
CA LEU A 102 10.33 12.19 -19.09
C LEU A 102 10.82 10.76 -19.29
N LEU A 103 12.03 10.54 -19.82
CA LEU A 103 12.63 9.21 -19.92
C LEU A 103 12.87 8.59 -18.53
N PHE A 104 13.36 9.36 -17.56
CA PHE A 104 13.47 8.88 -16.18
C PHE A 104 12.10 8.52 -15.61
N ASN A 105 11.07 9.31 -15.89
CA ASN A 105 9.72 8.97 -15.45
C ASN A 105 9.17 7.71 -16.11
N GLN A 106 9.43 7.50 -17.40
CA GLN A 106 9.04 6.29 -18.10
C GLN A 106 9.78 5.07 -17.56
N ILE A 107 11.10 5.13 -17.39
CA ILE A 107 11.90 4.02 -16.84
C ILE A 107 11.47 3.69 -15.41
N VAL A 108 11.32 4.71 -14.55
CA VAL A 108 10.85 4.53 -13.17
C VAL A 108 9.40 4.04 -13.16
N GLY A 109 8.55 4.52 -14.08
CA GLY A 109 7.16 4.11 -14.21
C GLY A 109 7.03 2.64 -14.64
N ASP A 110 7.77 2.22 -15.65
CA ASP A 110 7.81 0.84 -16.15
C ASP A 110 8.35 -0.11 -15.08
N GLN A 111 9.47 0.26 -14.43
CA GLN A 111 10.05 -0.53 -13.34
C GLN A 111 9.13 -0.59 -12.11
N SER A 112 8.45 0.51 -11.78
CA SER A 112 7.46 0.53 -10.69
C SER A 112 6.23 -0.30 -11.04
N GLY A 113 5.80 -0.31 -12.31
CA GLY A 113 4.72 -1.14 -12.80
C GLY A 113 5.03 -2.63 -12.65
N GLU A 114 6.21 -3.07 -13.11
CA GLU A 114 6.67 -4.45 -12.96
C GLU A 114 6.84 -4.86 -11.50
N THR A 115 7.45 -4.00 -10.67
CA THR A 115 7.66 -4.27 -9.23
C THR A 115 6.33 -4.34 -8.48
N ASN A 116 5.40 -3.44 -8.78
CA ASN A 116 4.06 -3.48 -8.18
C ASN A 116 3.32 -4.75 -8.60
N GLN A 117 3.38 -5.13 -9.88
CA GLN A 117 2.75 -6.35 -10.38
C GLN A 117 3.29 -7.61 -9.68
N GLN A 118 4.62 -7.71 -9.52
CA GLN A 118 5.22 -8.81 -8.77
C GLN A 118 4.76 -8.82 -7.31
N LEU A 119 4.74 -7.66 -6.64
CA LEU A 119 4.24 -7.55 -5.28
C LEU A 119 2.77 -7.96 -5.16
N PHE A 120 1.94 -7.65 -6.15
CA PHE A 120 0.54 -8.10 -6.20
C PHE A 120 0.43 -9.61 -6.31
N ASP A 121 1.22 -10.22 -7.18
CA ASP A 121 1.22 -11.67 -7.40
C ASP A 121 1.69 -12.38 -6.12
N ASP A 122 2.78 -11.92 -5.50
CA ASP A 122 3.30 -12.44 -4.23
C ASP A 122 2.27 -12.34 -3.09
N LEU A 123 1.62 -11.18 -2.93
CA LEU A 123 0.59 -10.99 -1.90
C LEU A 123 -0.64 -11.86 -2.14
N THR A 124 -0.98 -12.10 -3.41
CA THR A 124 -2.07 -13.01 -3.77
C THR A 124 -1.72 -14.45 -3.42
N GLU A 125 -0.48 -14.88 -3.66
CA GLU A 125 -0.01 -16.21 -3.29
C GLU A 125 -0.01 -16.41 -1.76
N VAL A 126 0.58 -15.48 -1.00
CA VAL A 126 0.59 -15.52 0.46
C VAL A 126 -0.83 -15.59 1.03
N ARG A 127 -1.77 -14.81 0.47
CA ARG A 127 -3.18 -14.85 0.87
C ARG A 127 -3.80 -16.23 0.61
N GLN A 128 -3.56 -16.82 -0.55
CA GLN A 128 -4.06 -18.18 -0.84
C GLN A 128 -3.49 -19.22 0.13
N GLU A 129 -2.23 -19.06 0.55
CA GLU A 129 -1.61 -19.93 1.55
C GLU A 129 -2.26 -19.78 2.92
N ILE A 130 -2.50 -18.54 3.38
CA ILE A 130 -3.22 -18.25 4.63
C ILE A 130 -4.61 -18.90 4.61
N ASP A 131 -5.36 -18.76 3.52
CA ASP A 131 -6.70 -19.31 3.38
C ASP A 131 -6.70 -20.85 3.44
N ARG A 132 -5.69 -21.51 2.85
CA ARG A 132 -5.53 -22.97 2.91
C ARG A 132 -5.18 -23.41 4.34
N ASN A 133 -4.17 -22.80 4.95
CA ASN A 133 -3.71 -23.15 6.29
C ASN A 133 -4.81 -22.96 7.33
N THR A 134 -5.55 -21.85 7.25
CA THR A 134 -6.71 -21.56 8.11
C THR A 134 -7.77 -22.66 8.00
N ARG A 135 -8.14 -23.08 6.79
CA ARG A 135 -9.12 -24.16 6.59
C ARG A 135 -8.64 -25.49 7.18
N ASP A 136 -7.37 -25.81 7.03
CA ASP A 136 -6.83 -27.07 7.55
C ASP A 136 -6.75 -27.07 9.09
N VAL A 137 -6.42 -25.93 9.70
CA VAL A 137 -6.52 -25.77 11.16
C VAL A 137 -7.97 -25.93 11.61
N SER A 138 -8.94 -25.28 10.97
CA SER A 138 -10.36 -25.42 11.31
C SER A 138 -10.85 -26.87 11.25
N LYS A 139 -10.40 -27.65 10.26
CA LYS A 139 -10.73 -29.09 10.20
C LYS A 139 -10.15 -29.86 11.39
N THR A 140 -8.91 -29.58 11.76
CA THR A 140 -8.26 -30.21 12.93
C THR A 140 -9.00 -29.85 14.22
N LEU A 141 -9.39 -28.58 14.39
CA LEU A 141 -10.17 -28.13 15.54
C LEU A 141 -11.51 -28.86 15.65
N HIS A 142 -12.23 -29.02 14.54
CA HIS A 142 -13.47 -29.79 14.52
C HIS A 142 -13.25 -31.27 14.94
N GLY A 143 -12.11 -31.85 14.57
CA GLY A 143 -11.69 -33.16 15.05
C GLY A 143 -11.48 -33.20 16.57
N ILE A 144 -10.81 -32.19 17.14
CA ILE A 144 -10.58 -32.07 18.58
C ILE A 144 -11.89 -31.90 19.34
N GLU A 145 -12.82 -31.07 18.85
CA GLU A 145 -14.15 -30.91 19.43
C GLU A 145 -14.92 -32.23 19.45
N LYS A 146 -14.88 -32.98 18.34
CA LYS A 146 -15.52 -34.29 18.25
C LYS A 146 -14.94 -35.27 19.27
N ILE A 147 -13.61 -35.39 19.35
CA ILE A 147 -12.94 -36.25 20.32
C ILE A 147 -13.28 -35.84 21.75
N SER A 148 -13.28 -34.53 22.04
CA SER A 148 -13.63 -33.99 23.36
C SER A 148 -15.07 -34.32 23.75
N ASN A 149 -16.02 -34.25 22.79
CA ASN A 149 -17.40 -34.66 23.01
C ASN A 149 -17.53 -36.16 23.30
N GLU A 150 -16.84 -37.00 22.53
CA GLU A 150 -16.82 -38.46 22.73
C GLU A 150 -16.23 -38.84 24.10
N LEU A 151 -15.13 -38.18 24.50
CA LEU A 151 -14.50 -38.37 25.80
C LEU A 151 -15.41 -37.92 26.95
N GLU A 152 -16.13 -36.80 26.82
CA GLU A 152 -17.08 -36.35 27.84
C GLU A 152 -18.22 -37.36 28.02
N VAL A 153 -18.75 -37.94 26.93
CA VAL A 153 -19.79 -38.99 26.99
C VAL A 153 -19.24 -40.26 27.64
N LEU A 154 -18.03 -40.71 27.25
CA LEU A 154 -17.37 -41.87 27.85
C LEU A 154 -17.15 -41.68 29.36
N ALA A 155 -16.70 -40.50 29.77
CA ALA A 155 -16.50 -40.14 31.17
C ALA A 155 -17.81 -40.15 31.97
N ILE A 156 -18.91 -39.64 31.39
CA ILE A 156 -20.23 -39.70 32.02
C ILE A 156 -20.67 -41.16 32.22
N ASN A 157 -20.52 -42.00 31.19
CA ASN A 157 -20.87 -43.42 31.28
C ASN A 157 -20.03 -44.15 32.34
N ALA A 158 -18.72 -43.87 32.41
CA ALA A 158 -17.84 -44.41 33.43
C ALA A 158 -18.26 -43.96 34.84
N GLY A 159 -18.63 -42.68 35.01
CA GLY A 159 -19.14 -42.15 36.27
C GLY A 159 -20.44 -42.83 36.73
N ILE A 160 -21.34 -43.15 35.80
CA ILE A 160 -22.57 -43.92 36.09
C ILE A 160 -22.23 -45.33 36.57
N GLN A 161 -21.32 -46.04 35.89
CA GLN A 161 -20.92 -47.39 36.30
C GLN A 161 -20.18 -47.38 37.65
N ALA A 162 -19.33 -46.39 37.88
CA ALA A 162 -18.66 -46.18 39.16
C ALA A 162 -19.68 -45.96 40.30
N SER A 163 -20.72 -45.16 40.05
CA SER A 163 -21.80 -44.95 41.01
C SER A 163 -22.59 -46.23 41.29
N ARG A 164 -22.84 -47.06 40.25
CA ARG A 164 -23.52 -48.36 40.40
C ARG A 164 -22.71 -49.37 41.21
N ALA A 165 -21.39 -49.33 41.12
CA ALA A 165 -20.49 -50.20 41.89
C ALA A 165 -20.38 -49.81 43.38
N GLY A 166 -20.98 -48.69 43.79
CA GLY A 166 -21.00 -48.24 45.18
C GLY A 166 -19.58 -47.98 45.71
N GLU A 167 -19.27 -48.56 46.88
CA GLU A 167 -17.95 -48.40 47.53
C GLU A 167 -16.78 -48.89 46.64
N PHE A 168 -16.99 -49.93 45.83
CA PHE A 168 -15.95 -50.46 44.93
C PHE A 168 -15.67 -49.55 43.73
N GLY A 169 -16.56 -48.59 43.43
CA GLY A 169 -16.44 -47.68 42.30
C GLY A 169 -15.79 -46.34 42.61
N LYS A 170 -15.47 -46.03 43.87
CA LYS A 170 -14.98 -44.70 44.29
C LYS A 170 -13.73 -44.24 43.51
N GLY A 171 -12.76 -45.11 43.29
CA GLY A 171 -11.56 -44.79 42.51
C GLY A 171 -11.88 -44.50 41.03
N PHE A 172 -12.75 -45.30 40.42
CA PHE A 172 -13.19 -45.08 39.04
C PHE A 172 -14.01 -43.80 38.88
N ALA A 173 -14.78 -43.39 39.89
CA ALA A 173 -15.53 -42.14 39.87
C ALA A 173 -14.61 -40.91 39.80
N VAL A 174 -13.48 -40.93 40.52
CA VAL A 174 -12.49 -39.84 40.47
C VAL A 174 -11.87 -39.74 39.08
N VAL A 175 -11.45 -40.88 38.51
CA VAL A 175 -10.87 -40.92 37.15
C VAL A 175 -11.87 -40.44 36.11
N ALA A 176 -13.13 -40.86 36.20
CA ALA A 176 -14.20 -40.39 35.32
C ALA A 176 -14.41 -38.87 35.41
N GLY A 177 -14.35 -38.30 36.62
CA GLY A 177 -14.39 -36.85 36.83
C GLY A 177 -13.24 -36.12 36.15
N GLU A 178 -12.02 -36.64 36.27
CA GLU A 178 -10.83 -36.03 35.68
C GLU A 178 -10.84 -36.08 34.14
N VAL A 179 -11.25 -37.20 33.56
CA VAL A 179 -11.40 -37.34 32.10
C VAL A 179 -12.45 -36.36 31.58
N LYS A 180 -13.58 -36.20 32.30
CA LYS A 180 -14.62 -35.23 31.95
C LYS A 180 -14.10 -33.80 32.00
N SER A 181 -13.34 -33.46 33.04
CA SER A 181 -12.73 -32.14 33.20
C SER A 181 -11.76 -31.84 32.05
N THR A 182 -10.87 -32.79 31.75
CA THR A 182 -9.89 -32.70 30.66
C THR A 182 -10.57 -32.52 29.29
N ALA A 183 -11.63 -33.27 29.02
CA ALA A 183 -12.40 -33.15 27.78
C ALA A 183 -13.04 -31.75 27.61
N ARG A 184 -13.51 -31.14 28.70
CA ARG A 184 -14.04 -29.77 28.66
C ARG A 184 -12.96 -28.75 28.39
N VAL A 185 -11.83 -28.84 29.08
CA VAL A 185 -10.68 -27.94 28.85
C VAL A 185 -10.19 -28.03 27.41
N ALA A 186 -10.12 -29.23 26.83
CA ALA A 186 -9.76 -29.42 25.43
C ALA A 186 -10.73 -28.73 24.45
N ARG A 187 -12.04 -28.80 24.73
CA ARG A 187 -13.06 -28.10 23.94
C ARG A 187 -12.93 -26.59 24.05
N ASP A 188 -12.73 -26.06 25.25
CA ASP A 188 -12.58 -24.63 25.47
C ASP A 188 -11.35 -24.08 24.73
N LEU A 189 -10.22 -24.79 24.81
CA LEU A 189 -9.01 -24.46 24.05
C LEU A 189 -9.22 -24.51 22.54
N ALA A 190 -9.97 -25.49 22.04
CA ALA A 190 -10.30 -25.57 20.61
C ALA A 190 -11.12 -24.34 20.17
N GLY A 191 -12.09 -23.90 20.99
CA GLY A 191 -12.87 -22.69 20.73
C GLY A 191 -12.02 -21.40 20.74
N ASP A 192 -11.05 -21.30 21.66
CA ASP A 192 -10.11 -20.17 21.69
C ASP A 192 -9.26 -20.09 20.42
N ILE A 193 -8.78 -21.24 19.92
CA ILE A 193 -8.01 -21.29 18.67
C ILE A 193 -8.91 -20.95 17.48
N ASP A 194 -10.16 -21.42 17.45
CA ASP A 194 -11.13 -21.11 16.37
C ASP A 194 -11.38 -19.60 16.25
N ARG A 195 -11.45 -18.90 17.39
CA ARG A 195 -11.51 -17.43 17.42
C ARG A 195 -10.28 -16.78 16.77
N VAL A 196 -9.07 -17.24 17.12
CA VAL A 196 -7.82 -16.73 16.53
C VAL A 196 -7.78 -16.98 15.02
N ILE A 197 -8.23 -18.15 14.56
CA ILE A 197 -8.31 -18.50 13.14
C ILE A 197 -9.34 -17.64 12.39
N SER A 198 -10.44 -17.29 13.04
CA SER A 198 -11.42 -16.34 12.50
C SER A 198 -10.84 -14.93 12.35
N GLU A 199 -10.02 -14.48 13.31
CA GLU A 199 -9.30 -13.20 13.22
C GLU A 199 -8.28 -13.20 12.07
N ILE A 200 -7.54 -14.30 11.88
CA ILE A 200 -6.62 -14.48 10.75
C ILE A 200 -7.35 -14.45 9.40
N SER A 201 -8.50 -15.11 9.30
CA SER A 201 -9.36 -15.06 8.11
C SER A 201 -9.79 -13.63 7.79
N SER A 202 -10.22 -12.87 8.80
CA SER A 202 -10.58 -11.46 8.62
C SER A 202 -9.41 -10.58 8.17
N MET A 203 -8.19 -10.88 8.63
CA MET A 203 -6.98 -10.20 8.15
C MET A 203 -6.70 -10.53 6.67
N SER A 204 -6.88 -11.78 6.26
CA SER A 204 -6.80 -12.21 4.84
C SER A 204 -7.78 -11.42 3.96
N ASP A 205 -9.03 -11.24 4.41
CA ASP A 205 -10.04 -10.46 3.68
C ASP A 205 -9.66 -8.97 3.56
N LYS A 206 -9.03 -8.38 4.58
CA LYS A 206 -8.53 -7.00 4.54
C LYS A 206 -7.38 -6.84 3.54
N ILE A 207 -6.53 -7.86 3.40
CA ILE A 207 -5.50 -7.90 2.36
C ILE A 207 -6.17 -7.86 0.98
N GLU A 208 -7.18 -8.68 0.73
CA GLU A 208 -7.93 -8.66 -0.54
C GLU A 208 -8.52 -7.27 -0.85
N GLN A 209 -9.18 -6.65 0.14
CA GLN A 209 -9.75 -5.31 -0.04
C GLN A 209 -8.68 -4.26 -0.34
N SER A 210 -7.48 -4.41 0.25
CA SER A 210 -6.36 -3.50 0.00
C SER A 210 -5.80 -3.71 -1.39
N LEU A 211 -5.62 -4.95 -1.84
CA LEU A 211 -5.18 -5.27 -3.21
C LEU A 211 -6.14 -4.69 -4.26
N ARG A 212 -7.45 -4.79 -4.04
CA ARG A 212 -8.48 -4.22 -4.94
C ARG A 212 -8.47 -2.68 -5.03
N LYS A 213 -7.92 -1.97 -4.05
CA LYS A 213 -7.83 -0.49 -4.08
C LYS A 213 -6.63 0.03 -4.86
N VAL A 214 -5.62 -0.83 -5.06
CA VAL A 214 -4.37 -0.47 -5.73
C VAL A 214 -4.41 -0.88 -7.22
N GLN A 215 -5.31 -1.80 -7.60
CA GLN A 215 -5.76 -2.00 -8.99
C GLN A 215 -6.65 -0.86 -9.47
#